data_AF-A0A519CXW6-F1
#
_entry.id   AF-A0A519CXW6-F1
#
_cell.length_a   1.000
_cell.length_b   1.000
_cell.length_c   1.000
_cell.angle_alpha   90.00
_cell.angle_beta   90.00
_cell.angle_gamma   90.00
#
_symmetry.space_group_name_H-M   'P 1'
#
loop_
_entity.id
_entity.type
_entity.pdbx_description
1 polymer ?
#
loop_
_entity_poly.entity_id
_entity_poly.type
_entity_poly.pdbx_seq_one_letter_code
_entity_poly.pdbx_strand_id
1 'polypeptide(L)' 'SVFQPGFIPLSTKEIKYDSDNDPLKLVYASPSFYDEKTGPMTGIFIYEVNKNYFSPNDQ' A
#
# COMPACT_ATOMS: atom_id res chain seq x y z
N SER A 1 -1.87 -1.81 -20.15
CA SER A 1 -1.00 -2.96 -20.49
C SER A 1 -1.88 -4.11 -20.98
N VAL A 2 -1.51 -4.79 -22.07
CA VAL A 2 -2.28 -5.93 -22.61
C VAL A 2 -1.80 -7.20 -21.89
N PHE A 3 -2.70 -7.90 -21.22
CA PHE A 3 -2.41 -9.16 -20.54
C PHE A 3 -1.88 -10.20 -21.53
N GLN A 4 -0.71 -10.78 -21.25
CA GLN A 4 -0.12 -11.87 -22.03
C GLN A 4 -0.20 -13.17 -21.22
N PRO A 5 -0.72 -14.28 -21.79
CA PRO A 5 -0.76 -15.57 -21.11
C PRO A 5 0.65 -16.03 -20.74
N GLY A 6 0.89 -16.36 -19.46
CA GLY A 6 2.19 -16.82 -18.97
C GLY A 6 2.94 -15.82 -18.09
N PHE A 7 2.48 -14.58 -17.99
CA PHE A 7 2.94 -13.65 -16.96
C PHE A 7 2.16 -13.88 -15.66
N ILE A 8 2.81 -14.43 -14.65
CA ILE A 8 2.32 -14.40 -13.27
C ILE A 8 2.77 -13.05 -12.68
N PRO A 9 1.85 -12.15 -12.28
CA PRO A 9 2.26 -10.96 -11.56
C PRO A 9 3.00 -11.38 -10.27
N LEU A 10 4.27 -10.97 -10.13
CA LEU A 10 5.10 -11.29 -8.96
C LEU A 10 4.50 -10.74 -7.65
N SER A 11 3.65 -9.73 -7.75
CA SER A 11 2.73 -9.30 -6.70
C SER A 11 1.52 -8.63 -7.34
N THR A 12 0.31 -9.12 -7.08
CA THR A 12 -0.87 -8.26 -7.17
C THR A 12 -0.73 -7.19 -6.10
N LYS A 13 -0.91 -5.93 -6.49
CA LYS A 13 -0.86 -4.77 -5.58
C LYS A 13 -2.12 -4.77 -4.71
N GLU A 14 -2.28 -5.74 -3.82
CA GLU A 14 -3.33 -5.76 -2.79
C GLU A 14 -2.94 -4.81 -1.67
N ILE A 15 -3.05 -3.52 -1.94
CA ILE A 15 -2.91 -2.52 -0.90
C ILE A 15 -4.29 -2.34 -0.29
N LYS A 16 -4.44 -2.87 0.91
CA LYS A 16 -5.61 -2.61 1.76
C LYS A 16 -5.46 -1.20 2.32
N TYR A 17 -6.15 -0.23 1.71
CA TYR A 17 -6.18 1.17 2.16
C TYR A 17 -7.15 1.39 3.33
N ASP A 18 -7.94 0.38 3.65
CA ASP A 18 -9.15 0.42 4.47
C ASP A 18 -9.00 -0.29 5.82
N SER A 19 -7.77 -0.56 6.28
CA SER A 19 -7.57 -1.15 7.60
C SER A 19 -7.63 -0.09 8.70
N ASP A 20 -8.83 0.16 9.21
CA ASP A 20 -9.06 1.08 10.35
C ASP A 20 -8.54 0.53 11.69
N ASN A 21 -8.27 -0.79 11.76
CA ASN A 21 -7.82 -1.47 12.97
C ASN A 21 -6.32 -1.76 13.00
N ASP A 22 -5.57 -1.36 11.96
CA ASP A 22 -4.11 -1.50 11.95
C ASP A 22 -3.43 -0.42 12.79
N PRO A 23 -2.18 -0.64 13.25
CA PRO A 23 -1.43 0.36 14.02
C PRO A 23 -1.12 1.63 13.21
N LEU A 24 -1.05 1.50 11.88
CA LEU A 24 -0.76 2.58 10.95
C LEU A 24 -1.77 2.57 9.81
N LYS A 25 -2.33 3.74 9.50
CA LYS A 25 -3.21 3.95 8.36
C LYS A 25 -2.50 4.77 7.29
N LEU A 26 -2.41 4.25 6.07
CA LEU A 26 -1.89 5.00 4.93
C LEU A 26 -2.90 6.09 4.53
N VAL A 27 -2.56 7.36 4.73
CA VAL A 27 -3.45 8.51 4.41
C VAL A 27 -3.05 9.23 3.13
N TYR A 28 -1.81 9.03 2.67
CA TYR A 28 -1.34 9.55 1.39
C TYR A 28 -0.25 8.68 0.81
N ALA A 29 -0.31 8.45 -0.51
CA ALA A 29 0.82 7.99 -1.29
C ALA A 29 1.02 8.94 -2.48
N SER A 30 2.27 9.18 -2.86
CA SER A 30 2.58 10.05 -4.00
C SER A 30 1.93 9.55 -5.30
N PRO A 31 1.50 10.44 -6.22
CA PRO A 31 0.88 10.04 -7.49
C PRO A 31 1.73 9.08 -8.34
N SER A 32 3.06 9.24 -8.33
CA SER A 32 4.01 8.32 -8.96
C SER A 32 3.92 6.89 -8.43
N PHE A 33 3.31 6.69 -7.27
CA PHE A 33 3.05 5.36 -6.74
C PHE A 33 2.00 4.60 -7.55
N TYR A 34 0.99 5.30 -8.03
CA TYR A 34 -0.14 4.73 -8.76
C TYR A 34 0.06 4.75 -10.28
N ASP A 35 1.01 5.54 -10.75
CA ASP A 35 1.30 5.66 -12.17
C ASP A 35 1.99 4.37 -12.68
N GLU A 36 1.45 3.78 -13.75
CA GLU A 36 2.03 2.60 -14.41
C GLU A 36 3.14 2.98 -15.41
N LYS A 37 3.44 4.27 -15.54
CA LYS A 37 4.49 4.75 -16.43
C LYS A 37 5.87 4.26 -15.98
N THR A 38 6.63 3.81 -16.97
CA THR A 38 8.02 3.42 -16.77
C THR A 38 8.87 4.67 -16.58
N GLY A 39 9.58 4.76 -15.46
CA GLY A 39 10.44 5.89 -15.13
C GLY A 39 10.78 5.94 -13.64
N PRO A 40 11.59 6.92 -13.21
CA PRO A 40 11.90 7.12 -11.79
C PRO A 40 10.61 7.32 -10.99
N MET A 41 10.47 6.52 -9.94
CA MET A 41 9.30 6.51 -9.07
C MET A 41 9.66 7.19 -7.75
N THR A 42 8.98 8.28 -7.43
CA THR A 42 9.03 8.85 -6.07
C THR A 42 8.09 8.03 -5.18
N GLY A 43 8.59 7.54 -4.05
CA GLY A 43 7.84 6.72 -3.09
C GLY A 43 7.59 7.46 -1.78
N ILE A 44 6.80 8.54 -1.82
CA ILE A 44 6.40 9.25 -0.60
C ILE A 44 5.12 8.60 -0.07
N PHE A 45 5.17 8.20 1.19
CA PHE A 45 4.04 7.62 1.92
C PHE A 45 3.89 8.34 3.25
N ILE A 46 2.66 8.77 3.56
CA ILE A 46 2.33 9.40 4.85
C ILE A 46 1.34 8.49 5.55
N TYR A 47 1.68 8.14 6.79
CA TYR A 47 0.87 7.30 7.66
C TYR A 47 0.39 8.10 8.87
N GLU A 48 -0.84 7.82 9.28
CA GLU A 48 -1.37 8.23 10.57
C GLU A 48 -1.22 7.08 11.58
N VAL A 49 -0.84 7.41 12.82
CA VAL A 49 -0.75 6.44 13.92
C VAL A 49 -2.13 6.22 14.52
N ASN A 50 -2.58 4.96 14.55
CA ASN A 50 -3.81 4.59 15.22
C ASN A 50 -3.61 4.53 16.74
N LYS A 51 -4.09 5.55 17.45
CA LYS A 51 -3.98 5.64 18.91
C LYS A 51 -4.84 4.63 19.68
N ASN A 52 -5.80 4.00 19.00
CA ASN A 52 -6.69 3.01 19.60
C ASN A 52 -6.25 1.57 19.32
N TYR A 53 -5.09 1.40 18.66
CA TYR A 53 -4.54 0.09 18.40
C TYR A 53 -4.06 -0.57 19.69
N PHE A 54 -4.47 -1.82 19.90
CA PHE A 54 -3.97 -2.69 20.96
C PHE A 54 -3.28 -3.90 20.31
N SER A 55 -2.01 -4.14 20.65
CA SER A 55 -1.31 -5.31 20.16
C SER A 55 -1.90 -6.57 20.83
N PRO A 56 -2.18 -7.64 20.07
CA PRO A 56 -2.56 -8.93 20.65
C PRO A 56 -1.52 -9.51 21.62
N ASN A 57 -0.28 -9.02 21.55
CA ASN A 57 0.81 -9.43 22.44
C ASN A 57 0.91 -8.58 23.72
N ASP A 58 0.09 -7.54 23.87
CA ASP A 58 0.03 -6.71 25.08
C ASP A 58 -0.98 -7.25 26.12
N GLN A 59 -1.54 -8.45 25.87
CA GLN A 59 -2.47 -9.18 26.74
C GLN A 59 -1.75 -10.33 27.47
#